data_AF-A0A7Y2JHH0-F1
#
_entry.id   AF-A0A7Y2JHH0-F1
#
_cell.length_a   1.000
_cell.length_b   1.000
_cell.length_c   1.000
_cell.angle_alpha   90.00
_cell.angle_beta   90.00
_cell.angle_gamma   90.00
#
_symmetry.space_group_name_H-M   'P 1'
#
loop_
_entity.id
_entity.type
_entity.pdbx_description
1 polymer ?
#
loop_
_entity_poly.entity_id
_entity_poly.type
_entity_poly.pdbx_seq_one_letter_code
_entity_poly.pdbx_strand_id
1 'polypeptide(L)' 'MIKIEIKEGESIERALKRYKRKHRNVQIMQNIRESRYFTKPSVKRRREIQKAAYIQNLKDNEEL' A
#
# COMPACT_ATOMS: atom_id res chain seq x y z
N MET A 1 -7.16 -14.50 4.00
CA MET A 1 -6.58 -15.27 2.88
C MET A 1 -7.10 -14.69 1.57
N ILE A 2 -6.24 -14.36 0.60
CA ILE A 2 -6.71 -13.77 -0.67
C ILE A 2 -7.20 -14.91 -1.58
N LYS A 3 -8.53 -14.98 -1.79
CA LYS A 3 -9.17 -15.86 -2.79
C LYS A 3 -9.67 -15.02 -3.98
N ILE A 4 -9.57 -15.58 -5.17
CA ILE A 4 -10.25 -15.09 -6.38
C ILE A 4 -11.03 -16.24 -6.97
N GLU A 5 -12.26 -15.95 -7.38
CA GLU A 5 -13.14 -16.89 -8.06
C GLU A 5 -12.97 -16.72 -9.57
N ILE A 6 -12.79 -17.83 -10.26
CA ILE A 6 -12.67 -17.92 -11.71
C ILE A 6 -14.02 -18.42 -12.22
N LYS A 7 -14.61 -17.69 -13.17
CA LYS A 7 -15.86 -18.10 -13.83
C LYS A 7 -15.55 -18.87 -15.12
N GLU A 8 -16.45 -19.75 -15.54
CA GLU A 8 -16.31 -20.48 -16.81
C GLU A 8 -16.17 -19.51 -17.99
N GLY A 9 -15.21 -19.77 -18.88
CA GLY A 9 -14.88 -18.92 -20.03
C GLY A 9 -13.91 -17.77 -19.74
N GLU A 10 -13.45 -17.59 -18.50
CA GLU A 10 -12.43 -16.57 -18.19
C GLU A 10 -11.00 -17.06 -18.46
N SER A 11 -10.22 -16.26 -19.20
CA SER A 11 -8.78 -16.52 -19.39
C SER A 11 -8.02 -16.48 -18.05
N ILE A 12 -7.20 -17.50 -17.83
CA ILE A 12 -6.35 -17.66 -16.64
C ILE A 12 -5.48 -16.40 -16.39
N GLU A 13 -4.96 -15.78 -17.44
CA GLU A 13 -4.14 -14.56 -17.31
C GLU A 13 -4.91 -13.40 -16.66
N ARG A 14 -6.19 -13.26 -16.98
CA ARG A 14 -7.05 -12.20 -16.42
C ARG A 14 -7.27 -12.44 -14.93
N ALA A 15 -7.49 -13.70 -14.52
CA ALA A 15 -7.58 -14.08 -13.12
C ALA A 15 -6.28 -13.80 -12.35
N LEU A 16 -5.12 -14.15 -12.90
CA LEU A 16 -3.81 -13.85 -12.31
C LEU A 16 -3.57 -12.33 -12.16
N LYS A 17 -3.97 -11.54 -13.16
CA LYS A 17 -3.86 -10.07 -13.09
C LYS A 17 -4.73 -9.49 -11.97
N ARG A 18 -5.96 -9.99 -11.78
CA ARG A 18 -6.80 -9.60 -10.63
C ARG A 18 -6.16 -10.00 -9.32
N TYR A 19 -5.55 -11.19 -9.24
CA TYR A 19 -4.88 -11.67 -8.04
C TYR A 19 -3.73 -10.76 -7.65
N LYS A 20 -2.86 -10.45 -8.62
CA LYS A 20 -1.76 -9.51 -8.43
C LYS A 20 -2.23 -8.14 -7.96
N ARG A 21 -3.31 -7.60 -8.54
CA ARG A 21 -3.91 -6.32 -8.11
C ARG A 21 -4.48 -6.41 -6.69
N LYS A 22 -5.26 -7.45 -6.37
CA LYS A 22 -5.84 -7.66 -5.04
C LYS A 22 -4.75 -7.80 -3.98
N HIS A 23 -3.69 -8.55 -4.28
CA HIS A 23 -2.52 -8.68 -3.41
C HIS A 23 -1.79 -7.35 -3.18
N ARG A 24 -1.60 -6.54 -4.24
CA ARG A 24 -1.01 -5.20 -4.12
C ARG A 24 -1.88 -4.26 -3.28
N ASN A 25 -3.20 -4.26 -3.51
CA ASN A 25 -4.13 -3.36 -2.80
C ASN A 25 -4.23 -3.68 -1.31
N VAL A 26 -4.15 -4.96 -0.93
CA VAL A 26 -4.13 -5.38 0.48
C VAL A 26 -2.77 -5.08 1.14
N GLN A 27 -1.74 -4.73 0.35
CA GLN A 27 -0.42 -4.33 0.82
C GLN A 27 0.26 -5.39 1.72
N ILE A 28 -0.03 -6.68 1.52
CA ILE A 28 0.47 -7.79 2.35
C ILE A 28 2.00 -7.72 2.51
N MET A 29 2.72 -7.55 1.40
CA MET A 29 4.19 -7.47 1.44
C MET A 29 4.71 -6.27 2.22
N GLN A 30 4.01 -5.15 2.18
CA GLN A 30 4.39 -3.95 2.92
C GLN A 30 4.14 -4.16 4.41
N ASN A 31 2.97 -4.68 4.79
CA ASN A 31 2.64 -4.99 6.17
C ASN A 31 3.62 -6.00 6.78
N ILE A 32 3.99 -7.04 6.04
CA ILE A 32 5.01 -8.00 6.47
C ILE A 32 6.33 -7.28 6.72
N ARG A 33 6.82 -6.48 5.75
CA ARG A 33 8.08 -5.75 5.88
C ARG A 33 8.08 -4.79 7.07
N GLU A 34 7.00 -4.05 7.28
CA GLU A 34 6.84 -3.12 8.40
C GLU A 34 6.79 -3.86 9.75
N SER A 35 6.18 -5.05 9.78
CA SER A 35 6.06 -5.88 10.98
C SER A 35 7.31 -6.72 11.28
N ARG A 36 8.33 -6.72 10.40
CA ARG A 36 9.58 -7.47 10.63
C ARG A 36 10.34 -6.97 11.87
N TYR A 37 10.15 -5.71 12.24
CA TYR A 37 10.87 -5.08 13.34
C TYR A 37 9.92 -4.23 14.18
N PHE A 38 10.14 -4.19 15.49
CA PHE A 38 9.40 -3.30 16.36
C PHE A 38 9.76 -1.84 16.09
N THR A 39 8.78 -1.04 15.68
CA THR A 39 8.92 0.41 15.53
C THR A 39 8.27 1.11 16.71
N LYS A 40 9.05 1.85 17.51
CA LYS A 40 8.53 2.64 18.63
C LYS A 40 7.46 3.63 18.16
N PRO A 41 6.37 3.85 18.93
CA PRO A 41 5.31 4.78 18.56
C PRO A 41 5.81 6.21 18.26
N SER A 42 6.80 6.68 19.02
CA SER A 42 7.43 7.99 18.81
C SER A 42 8.11 8.11 17.44
N VAL A 43 8.78 7.05 16.98
CA VAL A 43 9.44 7.01 15.67
C VAL A 43 8.41 6.98 14.55
N LYS A 44 7.31 6.24 14.72
CA LYS A 44 6.21 6.22 13.75
C LYS A 44 5.58 7.61 13.60
N ARG A 45 5.21 8.25 14.71
CA ARG A 45 4.62 9.60 14.72
C ARG A 45 5.53 10.65 14.09
N ARG A 46 6.84 10.56 14.32
CA ARG A 46 7.82 11.47 13.70
C ARG A 46 7.81 11.37 12.17
N ARG A 47 7.77 10.15 11.62
CA ARG A 47 7.73 9.93 10.16
C ARG A 47 6.43 10.47 9.54
N GLU A 48 5.31 10.31 10.25
CA GLU A 48 4.01 10.84 9.80
C GLU A 48 4.04 12.37 9.69
N ILE A 49 4.53 13.06 10.73
CA ILE A 49 4.63 14.53 10.74
C ILE A 49 5.57 15.04 9.64
N GLN A 50 6.75 14.41 9.48
CA GLN A 50 7.70 14.78 8.42
C GLN A 50 7.09 14.64 7.03
N LYS A 51 6.36 13.55 6.78
CA LYS A 51 5.66 13.33 5.52
C LYS A 51 4.57 14.37 5.29
N ALA A 52 3.80 14.72 6.33
CA ALA A 52 2.75 15.74 6.24
C ALA A 52 3.33 17.12 5.90
N ALA A 53 4.41 17.53 6.58
CA ALA A 53 5.09 18.80 6.30
C ALA A 53 5.62 18.85 4.87
N TYR A 54 6.21 17.77 4.37
CA TYR A 54 6.67 17.67 2.98
C TYR A 54 5.52 17.83 1.97
N ILE A 55 4.39 17.16 2.19
CA ILE A 55 3.21 17.27 1.31
C ILE A 55 2.62 18.69 1.36
N GLN A 56 2.57 19.30 2.54
CA GLN A 56 2.05 20.67 2.68
C GLN A 56 2.92 21.66 1.89
N ASN A 57 4.24 21.61 2.07
CA ASN A 57 5.15 22.45 1.31
C ASN A 57 4.99 22.26 -0.21
N LEU A 58 4.74 21.04 -0.69
CA LEU A 58 4.54 20.79 -2.11
C LEU A 58 3.26 21.48 -2.63
N LYS A 59 2.16 21.42 -1.86
CA LYS A 59 0.90 22.09 -2.20
C LYS A 59 1.02 23.60 -2.18
N ASP A 60 1.66 24.15 -1.14
CA ASP A 60 1.86 25.59 -1.00
C ASP A 60 2.67 26.16 -2.19
N ASN A 61 3.63 25.38 -2.72
CA ASN A 61 4.38 25.74 -3.93
C ASN A 61 3.57 25.60 -5.23
N GLU A 62 2.55 24.74 -5.28
CA GLU A 62 1.66 24.61 -6.45
C GLU A 62 0.58 25.70 -6.50
N GLU A 63 0.19 26.25 -5.35
CA GLU A 63 -0.79 27.35 -5.24
C GLU A 63 -0.17 28.74 -5.47
N LEU A 64 1.16 28.85 -5.51
CA LEU A 64 1.96 30.06 -5.73
C LEU A 64 2.22 30.31 -7.23
#